data_AF-A0A2C8FAR4-F1
#
_entry.id   AF-A0A2C8FAR4-F1
#
_cell.length_a   1.000
_cell.length_b   1.000
_cell.length_c   1.000
_cell.angle_alpha   90.00
_cell.angle_beta   90.00
_cell.angle_gamma   90.00
#
_symmetry.space_group_name_H-M   'P 1'
#
loop_
_entity.id
_entity.type
_entity.pdbx_description
1 polymer ?
#
loop_
_entity_poly.entity_id
_entity_poly.type
_entity_poly.pdbx_seq_one_letter_code
_entity_poly.pdbx_strand_id
1 'polypeptide(L)'
;MQYGLLRNRLSQSLDSQKQAVSQELSLGGSDDYANLVIVSDDVHRLIHASAAETLADYLRLLALEKPMIAKVNRLREKLNLSQIL
;
A
#
# COMPACT_ATOMS: atom_id res chain seq x y z
N MET A 1 -28.81 25.89 30.80
CA MET A 1 -27.54 25.12 30.78
C MET A 1 -27.88 23.63 30.76
N GLN A 2 -27.08 22.84 30.04
CA GLN A 2 -27.15 21.38 29.78
C GLN A 2 -27.82 20.94 28.46
N TYR A 3 -26.99 20.78 27.42
CA TYR A 3 -27.19 19.79 26.36
C TYR A 3 -25.87 19.05 26.14
N GLY A 4 -25.67 18.00 26.93
CA GLY A 4 -24.68 16.95 26.65
C GLY A 4 -25.42 15.65 26.35
N LEU A 5 -24.80 14.79 25.54
CA LEU A 5 -25.14 13.38 25.31
C LEU A 5 -26.03 13.02 24.10
N LEU A 6 -25.79 13.55 22.88
CA LEU A 6 -26.39 12.97 21.67
C LEU A 6 -25.57 13.14 20.37
N ARG A 7 -24.24 13.05 20.44
CA ARG A 7 -23.39 12.89 19.25
C ARG A 7 -22.29 11.84 19.48
N ASN A 8 -22.69 10.58 19.65
CA ASN A 8 -21.72 9.46 19.63
C ASN A 8 -22.31 8.17 19.06
N ARG A 9 -23.02 8.26 17.92
CA ARG A 9 -23.48 7.07 17.16
C ARG A 9 -23.59 7.25 15.64
N LEU A 10 -23.33 8.45 15.11
CA LEU A 10 -23.36 8.72 13.66
C LEU A 10 -21.99 8.98 13.03
N SER A 11 -20.92 9.01 13.82
CA SER A 11 -19.54 9.08 13.32
C SER A 11 -18.97 7.70 12.96
N GLN A 12 -19.36 6.64 13.67
CA GLN A 12 -18.81 5.29 13.47
C GLN A 12 -19.17 4.63 12.14
N SER A 13 -20.08 5.20 11.34
CA SER A 13 -20.48 4.64 10.03
C SER A 13 -19.81 5.30 8.82
N LEU A 14 -19.17 6.46 8.99
CA LEU A 14 -18.44 7.15 7.90
C LEU A 14 -16.93 6.95 7.98
N ASP A 15 -16.41 6.47 9.12
CA ASP A 15 -15.01 6.10 9.28
C ASP A 15 -14.66 4.76 8.58
N SER A 16 -15.65 3.90 8.30
CA SER A 16 -15.42 2.62 7.58
C SER A 16 -15.24 2.77 6.06
N GLN A 17 -15.43 3.97 5.49
CA GLN A 17 -15.19 4.26 4.06
C GLN A 17 -14.09 5.29 3.82
N LYS A 18 -13.24 5.54 4.83
CA LYS A 18 -11.96 6.24 4.66
C LYS A 18 -10.80 5.28 4.89
N GLN A 19 -10.77 4.19 4.12
CA GLN A 19 -9.53 3.46 3.90
C GLN A 19 -8.69 4.19 2.84
N ALA A 20 -8.50 5.50 3.04
CA ALA A 20 -7.43 6.24 2.40
C ALA A 20 -6.18 5.88 3.20
N VAL A 21 -5.55 4.80 2.73
CA VAL A 21 -4.21 4.34 3.04
C VAL A 21 -3.33 5.52 3.45
N SER A 22 -3.05 5.62 4.76
CA SER A 22 -1.94 6.38 5.29
C SER A 22 -0.67 5.71 4.78
N GLN A 23 -0.29 5.97 3.53
CA GLN A 23 1.05 5.67 3.07
C GLN A 23 1.94 6.81 3.52
N GLU A 24 2.76 6.50 4.52
CA GLU A 24 3.70 7.41 5.14
C GLU A 24 4.56 8.12 4.09
N LEU A 25 4.27 9.41 3.96
CA LEU A 25 5.07 10.44 3.33
C LEU A 25 6.48 10.44 3.93
N SER A 26 7.39 9.62 3.41
CA SER A 26 8.78 9.61 3.91
C SER A 26 9.88 9.52 2.86
N LEU A 27 9.55 9.52 1.55
CA LEU A 27 10.56 9.45 0.49
C LEU A 27 10.41 10.51 -0.61
N GLY A 28 9.92 11.71 -0.28
CA GLY A 28 10.07 12.90 -1.14
C GLY A 28 9.41 12.82 -2.53
N GLY A 29 8.37 12.00 -2.69
CA GLY A 29 7.57 12.00 -3.92
C GLY A 29 6.69 13.23 -3.99
N SER A 30 6.81 14.03 -5.06
CA SER A 30 5.78 15.00 -5.42
C SER A 30 4.50 14.28 -5.84
N ASP A 31 3.35 14.90 -5.63
CA ASP A 31 2.04 14.43 -6.07
C ASP A 31 1.81 14.57 -7.58
N ASP A 32 2.88 14.85 -8.34
CA ASP A 32 2.86 14.89 -9.79
C ASP A 32 2.40 13.55 -10.37
N TYR A 33 1.34 13.59 -11.18
CA TYR A 33 0.72 12.42 -11.79
C TYR A 33 1.71 11.52 -12.55
N ALA A 34 2.79 12.11 -13.09
CA ALA A 34 3.85 11.39 -13.80
C ALA A 34 4.62 10.37 -12.93
N ASN A 35 4.55 10.49 -11.60
CA ASN A 35 5.22 9.63 -10.64
C ASN A 35 4.34 8.51 -10.11
N LEU A 36 3.04 8.50 -10.43
CA LEU A 36 2.07 7.54 -9.90
C LEU A 36 2.02 6.28 -10.78
N VAL A 37 2.17 5.11 -10.14
CA VAL A 37 1.97 3.81 -10.78
C VAL A 37 0.75 3.15 -10.13
N ILE A 38 -0.27 2.87 -10.92
CA ILE A 38 -1.47 2.17 -10.46
C ILE A 38 -1.17 0.67 -10.42
N VAL A 39 -1.32 0.06 -9.25
CA VAL A 39 -1.15 -1.37 -8.99
C VAL A 39 -2.32 -1.88 -8.13
N SER A 40 -2.52 -3.20 -8.09
CA SER A 40 -3.48 -3.79 -7.14
C SER A 40 -2.94 -3.74 -5.71
N ASP A 41 -3.83 -3.78 -4.72
CA ASP A 41 -3.48 -3.73 -3.30
C ASP A 41 -2.47 -4.84 -2.90
N ASP A 42 -2.58 -6.03 -3.48
CA ASP A 42 -1.71 -7.14 -3.16
C ASP A 42 -0.31 -6.97 -3.78
N VAL A 43 -0.22 -6.42 -4.99
CA VAL A 43 1.07 -6.05 -5.61
C VAL A 43 1.70 -4.90 -4.85
N HIS A 44 0.89 -3.94 -4.40
CA HIS A 44 1.35 -2.83 -3.58
C HIS A 44 1.95 -3.33 -2.25
N ARG A 45 1.28 -4.25 -1.57
CA ARG A 45 1.81 -4.92 -0.36
C ARG A 45 3.08 -5.70 -0.67
N LEU A 46 3.14 -6.42 -1.79
CA LEU A 46 4.35 -7.12 -2.23
C LEU A 46 5.54 -6.18 -2.46
N ILE A 47 5.33 -5.02 -3.08
CA ILE A 47 6.39 -4.02 -3.33
C ILE A 47 7.01 -3.53 -2.01
N HIS A 48 6.21 -3.35 -0.96
CA HIS A 48 6.70 -2.90 0.34
C HIS A 48 7.13 -4.02 1.30
N ALA A 49 6.83 -5.28 1.00
CA ALA A 49 7.17 -6.40 1.87
C ALA A 49 8.69 -6.55 2.05
N SER A 50 9.16 -6.56 3.29
CA SER A 50 10.58 -6.78 3.66
C SER A 50 10.85 -8.18 4.20
N ALA A 51 9.83 -8.85 4.76
CA ALA A 51 9.93 -10.19 5.29
C ALA A 51 9.91 -11.24 4.17
N ALA A 52 10.87 -12.17 4.18
CA ALA A 52 11.00 -13.22 3.17
C ALA A 52 9.78 -14.15 3.12
N GLU A 53 9.16 -14.44 4.27
CA GLU A 53 7.93 -15.25 4.35
C GLU A 53 6.77 -14.57 3.62
N THR A 54 6.55 -13.29 3.91
CA THR A 54 5.52 -12.48 3.23
C THR A 54 5.77 -12.40 1.73
N LEU A 55 7.03 -12.21 1.32
CA LEU A 55 7.39 -12.22 -0.10
C LEU A 55 7.04 -13.56 -0.78
N ALA A 56 7.39 -14.68 -0.16
CA ALA A 56 7.09 -16.02 -0.69
C ALA A 56 5.58 -16.29 -0.80
N ASP A 57 4.79 -15.83 0.17
CA ASP A 57 3.35 -15.99 0.17
C ASP A 57 2.68 -15.17 -0.94
N TYR A 58 3.06 -13.90 -1.11
CA TYR A 58 2.52 -13.07 -2.18
C TYR A 58 2.99 -13.52 -3.58
N LEU A 59 4.24 -14.00 -3.72
CA LEU A 59 4.71 -14.59 -4.98
C LEU A 59 3.89 -15.82 -5.39
N ARG A 60 3.51 -16.68 -4.43
CA ARG A 60 2.63 -17.82 -4.68
C ARG A 60 1.20 -17.39 -4.96
N LEU A 61 0.64 -16.49 -4.15
CA LEU A 61 -0.74 -16.01 -4.28
C LEU A 61 -0.99 -15.36 -5.65
N LEU A 62 -0.04 -14.53 -6.09
CA LEU A 62 -0.16 -13.77 -7.34
C LEU A 62 0.37 -14.54 -8.56
N ALA A 63 0.99 -15.72 -8.35
CA ALA A 63 1.57 -16.56 -9.38
C ALA A 63 2.41 -15.77 -10.41
N LEU A 64 3.30 -14.89 -9.92
CA LEU A 64 4.01 -13.94 -10.78
C LEU A 64 5.03 -14.64 -11.68
N GLU A 65 4.98 -14.32 -12.97
CA GLU A 65 6.02 -14.76 -13.92
C GLU A 65 7.26 -13.86 -13.87
N LYS A 66 8.39 -14.37 -14.38
CA LYS A 66 9.68 -13.63 -14.47
C LYS A 66 9.56 -12.18 -14.98
N PRO A 67 8.83 -11.86 -16.07
CA PRO A 67 8.68 -10.47 -16.51
C PRO A 67 7.91 -9.59 -15.52
N MET A 68 6.99 -10.14 -14.73
CA MET A 68 6.26 -9.41 -13.68
C MET A 68 7.16 -9.16 -12.47
N ILE A 69 7.96 -10.16 -12.07
CA ILE A 69 8.95 -10.02 -11.00
C ILE A 69 9.96 -8.91 -11.35
N ALA A 70 10.43 -8.85 -12.60
CA ALA A 70 11.31 -7.79 -13.06
C ALA A 70 10.68 -6.38 -12.93
N LYS A 71 9.36 -6.24 -13.15
CA LYS A 71 8.65 -4.98 -12.93
C LYS A 71 8.58 -4.63 -11.44
N VAL A 72 8.26 -5.60 -10.59
CA VAL A 72 8.23 -5.41 -9.13
C VAL A 72 9.61 -4.99 -8.61
N ASN A 73 10.69 -5.64 -9.07
CA ASN A 73 12.06 -5.27 -8.71
C ASN A 73 12.39 -3.82 -9.12
N ARG A 74 12.02 -3.38 -10.33
CA ARG A 74 12.20 -1.97 -10.74
C ARG A 74 11.44 -0.98 -9.84
N LEU A 75 10.23 -1.35 -9.41
CA LEU A 75 9.46 -0.51 -8.48
C LEU A 75 10.12 -0.47 -7.09
N ARG A 76 10.67 -1.59 -6.62
CA ARG A 76 11.43 -1.67 -5.37
C ARG A 76 12.72 -0.87 -5.42
N GLU A 77 13.44 -0.89 -6.54
CA GLU A 77 14.63 -0.06 -6.75
C GLU A 77 14.32 1.43 -6.66
N LYS A 78 13.20 1.89 -7.24
CA LYS A 78 12.75 3.29 -7.10
C LYS A 78 12.49 3.71 -5.65
N LEU A 79 12.17 2.73 -4.80
CA LEU A 79 11.96 2.92 -3.36
C LEU A 79 13.24 2.62 -2.54
N ASN A 80 14.37 2.35 -3.20
CA ASN A 80 15.63 1.94 -2.59
C ASN A 80 15.52 0.65 -1.76
N LEU A 81 14.62 -0.26 -2.13
CA LEU A 81 14.44 -1.58 -1.51
C LEU A 81 15.21 -2.66 -2.28
N SER A 82 15.58 -3.73 -1.58
CA SER A 82 16.22 -4.91 -2.19
C SER A 82 15.28 -5.65 -3.15
N GLN A 83 15.86 -6.24 -4.19
CA GLN A 83 15.14 -7.11 -5.14
C GLN A 83 14.67 -8.39 -4.45
N ILE A 84 13.56 -8.96 -4.95
CA ILE A 84 12.92 -10.14 -4.34
C ILE A 84 13.62 -11.44 -4.74
N LEU A 85 14.37 -11.45 -5.86
CA LEU A 85 15.19 -12.53 -6.40
C LEU A 85 16.27 -11.96 -7.29
#